data_AF-A0AAU8K193-F1
#
_entry.id   AF-A0AAU8K193-F1
#
_cell.length_a   1.000
_cell.length_b   1.000
_cell.length_c   1.000
_cell.angle_alpha   90.00
_cell.angle_beta   90.00
_cell.angle_gamma   90.00
#
_symmetry.space_group_name_H-M   'P 1'
#
loop_
_entity.id
_entity.type
_entity.pdbx_description
1 polymer ?
#
loop_
_entity_poly.entity_id
_entity_poly.type
_entity_poly.pdbx_seq_one_letter_code
_entity_poly.pdbx_strand_id
1 'polypeptide(L)'
;MAGRTSVTVGYASHSLQEGAQRGDVAVSFDGGPDTVVRTYAADAQNRIESLTVAVPAGTQSVGVTLRMRDAKNNWYWAVDDVRVG
;
A
#
# COMPACT_ATOMS: atom_id res chain seq x y z
N MET A 1 1.14 17.77 -6.30
CA MET A 1 0.76 17.64 -4.87
C MET A 1 0.54 18.98 -4.17
N ALA A 2 1.16 20.08 -4.62
CA ALA A 2 1.06 21.39 -3.95
C ALA A 2 -0.38 21.77 -3.55
N GLY A 3 -0.60 21.92 -2.24
CA GLY A 3 -1.87 22.34 -1.63
C GLY A 3 -2.79 21.20 -1.15
N ARG A 4 -2.49 19.92 -1.42
CA ARG A 4 -3.30 18.80 -0.91
C ARG A 4 -2.98 18.49 0.55
N THR A 5 -4.01 18.30 1.37
CA THR A 5 -3.92 17.86 2.77
C THR A 5 -4.06 16.34 2.93
N SER A 6 -4.50 15.66 1.86
CA SER A 6 -4.60 14.21 1.79
C SER A 6 -4.48 13.70 0.36
N VAL A 7 -4.12 12.43 0.21
CA VAL A 7 -4.24 11.65 -1.02
C VAL A 7 -4.99 10.36 -0.76
N THR A 8 -5.58 9.80 -1.80
CA THR A 8 -6.16 8.46 -1.76
C THR A 8 -5.28 7.48 -2.53
N VAL A 9 -4.88 6.40 -1.88
CA VAL A 9 -4.22 5.24 -2.50
C VAL A 9 -5.30 4.18 -2.76
N GLY A 10 -5.67 4.02 -4.02
CA GLY A 10 -6.64 3.01 -4.46
C GLY A 10 -5.96 1.86 -5.18
N TYR A 11 -6.44 0.64 -4.98
CA TYR A 11 -5.96 -0.56 -5.67
C TYR A 11 -6.92 -1.74 -5.50
N ALA A 12 -6.90 -2.68 -6.44
CA ALA A 12 -7.48 -4.00 -6.28
C ALA A 12 -6.45 -4.96 -5.65
N SER A 13 -6.90 -5.86 -4.77
CA SER A 13 -6.03 -6.78 -4.03
C SER A 13 -6.65 -8.17 -3.94
N HIS A 14 -5.84 -9.19 -4.18
CA HIS A 14 -6.17 -10.58 -3.88
C HIS A 14 -4.98 -11.23 -3.20
N SER A 15 -5.17 -11.72 -1.98
CA SER A 15 -4.10 -12.33 -1.19
C SER A 15 -4.55 -13.65 -0.58
N LEU A 16 -3.69 -14.64 -0.71
CA LEU A 16 -3.69 -15.87 0.07
C LEU A 16 -2.37 -15.91 0.86
N GLN A 17 -2.41 -16.41 2.09
CA GLN A 17 -1.29 -16.33 3.03
C GLN A 17 -0.70 -17.68 3.38
N GLU A 18 0.63 -17.69 3.53
CA GLU A 18 1.37 -18.80 4.10
C GLU A 18 2.15 -18.33 5.34
N GLY A 19 1.89 -18.95 6.49
CA GLY A 19 2.67 -18.73 7.70
C GLY A 19 2.78 -17.26 8.11
N ALA A 20 4.01 -16.72 8.10
CA ALA A 20 4.30 -15.36 8.52
C ALA A 20 4.32 -14.34 7.36
N GLN A 21 3.94 -14.75 6.14
CA GLN A 21 3.90 -13.89 4.97
C GLN A 21 3.08 -12.63 5.24
N ARG A 22 3.61 -11.49 4.80
CA ARG A 22 2.94 -10.19 4.90
C ARG A 22 3.06 -9.39 3.62
N GLY A 23 1.96 -8.74 3.23
CA GLY A 23 1.94 -7.71 2.20
C GLY A 23 1.76 -6.34 2.86
N ASP A 24 2.70 -5.43 2.69
CA ASP A 24 2.61 -4.06 3.22
C ASP A 24 2.40 -3.06 2.08
N VAL A 25 1.50 -2.11 2.31
CA VAL A 25 1.37 -0.88 1.52
C VAL A 25 1.90 0.25 2.37
N ALA A 26 2.89 0.96 1.85
CA ALA A 26 3.51 2.10 2.50
C ALA A 26 3.52 3.33 1.59
N VAL A 27 3.62 4.49 2.22
CA VAL A 27 3.74 5.78 1.54
C VAL A 27 5.02 6.50 1.96
N SER A 28 5.65 7.21 1.05
CA SER A 28 6.74 8.14 1.34
C SER A 28 6.41 9.53 0.78
N PHE A 29 6.88 10.57 1.46
CA PHE A 29 6.70 11.96 1.04
C PHE A 29 8.05 12.55 0.69
N ASP A 30 8.16 13.15 -0.49
CA ASP A 30 9.39 13.82 -0.97
C ASP A 30 10.66 12.94 -0.90
N GLY A 31 10.50 11.61 -1.11
CA GLY A 31 11.59 10.64 -1.03
C GLY A 31 12.07 10.31 0.39
N GLY A 32 11.33 10.76 1.42
CA GLY A 32 11.56 10.41 2.81
C GLY A 32 11.23 8.96 3.17
N PRO A 33 11.30 8.60 4.46
CA PRO A 33 11.04 7.24 4.92
C PRO A 33 9.62 6.74 4.62
N ASP A 34 9.51 5.44 4.33
CA ASP A 34 8.23 4.76 4.14
C ASP A 34 7.45 4.68 5.47
N THR A 35 6.16 5.01 5.41
CA THR A 35 5.18 4.81 6.48
C THR A 35 4.15 3.77 6.04
N VAL A 36 4.05 2.65 6.75
CA VAL A 36 3.07 1.60 6.44
C VAL A 36 1.66 2.10 6.75
N VAL A 37 0.78 2.03 5.76
CA VAL A 37 -0.63 2.44 5.85
C VAL A 37 -1.59 1.25 5.79
N ARG A 38 -1.13 0.08 5.32
CA ARG A 38 -1.90 -1.17 5.38
C ARG A 38 -0.97 -2.39 5.42
N THR A 39 -1.38 -3.40 6.16
CA THR A 39 -0.74 -4.73 6.18
C THR A 39 -1.79 -5.81 5.90
N TYR A 40 -1.43 -6.77 5.06
CA TYR A 40 -2.12 -8.04 4.84
C TYR A 40 -1.37 -9.13 5.59
N ALA A 41 -2.02 -9.73 6.59
CA ALA A 41 -1.48 -10.82 7.40
C ALA A 41 -2.43 -12.03 7.50
N ALA A 42 -3.53 -12.00 6.73
CA ALA A 42 -4.51 -13.07 6.58
C ALA A 42 -5.02 -13.07 5.13
N ASP A 43 -5.69 -14.15 4.75
CA ASP A 43 -6.35 -14.25 3.44
C ASP A 43 -7.31 -13.08 3.23
N ALA A 44 -7.20 -12.44 2.08
CA ALA A 44 -8.02 -11.31 1.69
C ALA A 44 -8.27 -11.37 0.19
N GLN A 45 -9.36 -12.02 -0.19
CA GLN A 45 -9.68 -12.29 -1.59
C GLN A 45 -10.54 -11.16 -2.17
N ASN A 46 -10.23 -10.77 -3.41
CA ASN A 46 -11.02 -9.85 -4.24
C ASN A 46 -11.47 -8.57 -3.51
N ARG A 47 -10.51 -7.80 -3.02
CA ARG A 47 -10.74 -6.54 -2.29
C ARG A 47 -10.48 -5.36 -3.21
N ILE A 48 -11.35 -4.35 -3.13
CA ILE A 48 -11.07 -3.01 -3.65
C ILE A 48 -10.75 -2.13 -2.46
N GLU A 49 -9.55 -1.56 -2.46
CA GLU A 49 -9.00 -0.81 -1.35
C GLU A 49 -8.97 0.68 -1.70
N SER A 50 -9.21 1.50 -0.70
CA SER A 50 -9.19 2.96 -0.81
C SER A 50 -8.69 3.53 0.50
N LEU A 51 -7.39 3.82 0.56
CA LEU A 51 -6.72 4.31 1.76
C LEU A 51 -6.54 5.82 1.66
N THR A 52 -7.19 6.57 2.55
CA THR A 52 -6.96 8.01 2.67
C THR A 52 -5.78 8.26 3.59
N VAL A 53 -4.80 9.00 3.10
CA VAL A 53 -3.54 9.29 3.79
C VAL A 53 -3.36 10.79 3.90
N ALA A 54 -3.09 11.29 5.10
CA ALA A 54 -2.77 12.70 5.33
C ALA A 54 -1.43 13.06 4.69
N VAL A 55 -1.37 14.20 4.02
CA VAL A 55 -0.18 14.70 3.33
C VAL A 55 0.39 15.88 4.13
N PRO A 56 1.67 15.83 4.54
CA PRO A 56 2.32 16.96 5.17
C PRO A 56 2.29 18.22 4.30
N ALA A 57 2.19 19.38 4.94
CA ALA A 57 2.18 20.66 4.24
C ALA A 57 3.49 20.84 3.46
N GLY A 58 3.38 21.28 2.21
CA GLY A 58 4.53 21.54 1.35
C GLY A 58 5.03 20.33 0.56
N THR A 59 4.44 19.14 0.73
CA THR A 59 4.82 17.96 -0.03
C THR A 59 4.63 18.14 -1.53
N GLN A 60 5.66 17.76 -2.30
CA GLN A 60 5.71 17.87 -3.75
C GLN A 60 5.47 16.51 -4.42
N SER A 61 5.91 15.42 -3.82
CA SER A 61 5.74 14.06 -4.34
C SER A 61 5.30 13.07 -3.28
N VAL A 62 4.55 12.05 -3.71
CA VAL A 62 4.16 10.90 -2.89
C VAL A 62 4.63 9.64 -3.62
N GLY A 63 5.35 8.78 -2.92
CA GLY A 63 5.68 7.43 -3.34
C GLY A 63 4.73 6.42 -2.69
N VAL A 64 4.40 5.35 -3.41
CA VAL A 64 3.68 4.19 -2.86
C VAL A 64 4.55 2.96 -3.05
N THR A 65 4.84 2.27 -1.95
CA THR A 65 5.59 1.02 -1.94
C THR A 65 4.64 -0.13 -1.63
N LEU A 66 4.63 -1.15 -2.49
CA LEU A 66 3.95 -2.42 -2.23
C LEU A 66 5.02 -3.48 -2.01
N ARG A 67 5.05 -4.07 -0.81
CA ARG A 67 6.09 -5.01 -0.42
C ARG A 67 5.49 -6.30 0.11
N MET A 68 5.76 -7.40 -0.58
CA MET A 68 5.60 -8.74 0.00
C MET A 68 6.89 -9.11 0.74
N ARG A 69 6.77 -9.59 1.97
CA ARG A 69 7.89 -10.02 2.81
C ARG A 69 7.52 -11.23 3.64
N ASP A 70 8.54 -11.85 4.23
CA ASP A 70 8.40 -13.06 5.05
C ASP A 70 7.69 -14.21 4.28
N ALA A 71 7.74 -14.16 2.94
CA ALA A 71 7.06 -15.07 2.03
C ALA A 71 7.92 -16.30 1.71
N LYS A 72 7.25 -17.41 1.41
CA LYS A 72 7.88 -18.64 0.90
C LYS A 72 7.34 -18.97 -0.49
N ASN A 73 6.73 -20.13 -0.73
CA ASN A 73 6.48 -20.60 -2.09
C ASN A 73 5.00 -20.88 -2.44
N ASN A 74 4.11 -21.08 -1.47
CA ASN A 74 2.82 -21.69 -1.79
C ASN A 74 1.73 -20.68 -2.16
N TRP A 75 1.78 -19.46 -1.62
CA TRP A 75 0.74 -18.46 -1.84
C TRP A 75 1.28 -17.13 -2.37
N TYR A 76 0.37 -16.16 -2.56
CA TYR A 76 0.64 -14.97 -3.34
C TYR A 76 -0.09 -13.73 -2.82
N TRP A 77 0.38 -12.58 -3.29
CA TRP A 77 -0.35 -11.34 -3.26
C TRP A 77 -0.35 -10.72 -4.65
N ALA A 78 -1.54 -10.58 -5.21
CA ALA A 78 -1.77 -9.92 -6.49
C ALA A 78 -2.37 -8.53 -6.24
N VAL A 79 -1.85 -7.55 -6.98
CA VAL A 79 -2.30 -6.16 -6.93
C VAL A 79 -2.53 -5.67 -8.35
N ASP A 80 -3.62 -4.94 -8.55
CA ASP A 80 -3.99 -4.33 -9.83
C ASP A 80 -4.64 -2.95 -9.63
N ASP A 81 -4.81 -2.18 -10.70
CA ASP A 81 -5.48 -0.87 -10.72
C ASP A 81 -4.95 0.13 -9.67
N VAL A 82 -3.62 0.20 -9.52
CA VAL A 82 -2.99 1.10 -8.55
C VAL A 82 -3.15 2.55 -9.01
N ARG A 83 -3.75 3.37 -8.14
CA ARG A 83 -4.01 4.80 -8.38
C ARG A 83 -3.70 5.63 -7.14
N VAL A 84 -3.17 6.84 -7.38
CA VAL A 84 -2.91 7.84 -6.36
C VAL A 84 -3.62 9.13 -6.77
N GLY A 85 -4.63 9.54 -6.00
CA GLY A 85 -5.53 10.64 -6.30
C GLY A 85 -5.48 11.76 -5.28
#